data_AF-A0A4J1UR97-F1
#
_entry.id   AF-A0A4J1UR97-F1
#
_cell.length_a   1.000
_cell.length_b   1.000
_cell.length_c   1.000
_cell.angle_alpha   90.00
_cell.angle_beta   90.00
_cell.angle_gamma   90.00
#
_symmetry.space_group_name_H-M   'P 1'
#
loop_
_entity.id
_entity.type
_entity.pdbx_description
1 polymer ?
#
loop_
_entity_poly.entity_id
_entity_poly.type
_entity_poly.pdbx_seq_one_letter_code
_entity_poly.pdbx_strand_id
1 'polypeptide(L)'
;MGAKAGIGGTYGAMPELFLKLNQLIADKDLETARELQYAINAIIGKLTSAHGNMYGVIKEVLKINEGLTIGSVRSPLTPVTEEDRPVVEAAAALIRETKECFL
;
A
#
# COMPACT_ATOMS: atom_id res chain seq x y z
N MET A 1 20.03 -6.10 -12.99
CA MET A 1 18.80 -6.76 -12.45
C MET A 1 17.92 -7.14 -13.64
N GLY A 2 17.31 -8.33 -13.68
CA GLY A 2 16.68 -8.91 -14.90
C GLY A 2 15.24 -9.42 -14.74
N ALA A 3 14.55 -9.05 -13.67
CA ALA A 3 13.13 -9.37 -13.50
C ALA A 3 12.27 -8.60 -14.52
N LYS A 4 11.32 -9.29 -15.16
CA LYS A 4 10.42 -8.69 -16.17
C LYS A 4 8.99 -8.45 -15.66
N ALA A 5 8.71 -8.83 -14.41
CA ALA A 5 7.40 -8.71 -13.79
C ALA A 5 7.55 -8.60 -12.26
N GLY A 6 6.50 -8.11 -11.59
CA GLY A 6 6.42 -8.00 -10.13
C GLY A 6 5.16 -8.70 -9.58
N ILE A 7 5.32 -9.38 -8.45
CA ILE A 7 4.22 -9.95 -7.66
C ILE A 7 4.43 -9.48 -6.22
N GLY A 8 3.44 -8.82 -5.62
CA GLY A 8 3.56 -8.27 -4.27
C GLY A 8 2.23 -8.20 -3.55
N GLY A 9 2.23 -8.58 -2.27
CA GLY A 9 1.03 -8.58 -1.42
C GLY A 9 0.49 -7.19 -1.09
N THR A 10 1.32 -6.16 -1.17
CA THR A 10 0.93 -4.76 -0.89
C THR A 10 0.36 -4.05 -2.12
N TYR A 11 0.46 -4.66 -3.31
CA TYR A 11 0.01 -4.02 -4.56
C TYR A 11 -1.50 -3.78 -4.53
N GLY A 12 -2.27 -4.69 -3.93
CA GLY A 12 -3.71 -4.55 -3.83
C GLY A 12 -4.19 -3.32 -3.06
N ALA A 13 -3.36 -2.75 -2.17
CA ALA A 13 -3.71 -1.52 -1.43
C ALA A 13 -3.56 -0.25 -2.29
N MET A 14 -2.73 -0.29 -3.33
CA MET A 14 -2.34 0.87 -4.13
C MET A 14 -1.86 0.46 -5.54
N PRO A 15 -2.69 -0.23 -6.34
CA PRO A 15 -2.25 -0.85 -7.59
C PRO A 15 -1.76 0.17 -8.63
N GLU A 16 -2.38 1.35 -8.68
CA GLU A 16 -2.06 2.41 -9.65
C GLU A 16 -0.63 2.94 -9.46
N LEU A 17 -0.14 2.99 -8.21
CA LEU A 17 1.23 3.42 -7.91
C LEU A 17 2.26 2.43 -8.47
N PHE A 18 1.99 1.12 -8.41
CA PHE A 18 2.90 0.12 -8.98
C PHE A 18 2.84 0.09 -10.52
N LEU A 19 1.67 0.33 -11.10
CA LEU A 19 1.53 0.51 -12.55
C LEU A 19 2.32 1.74 -13.03
N LYS A 20 2.20 2.87 -12.32
CA LYS A 20 2.96 4.08 -12.61
C LYS A 20 4.46 3.86 -12.44
N LEU A 21 4.89 3.18 -11.37
CA LEU A 21 6.28 2.83 -11.16
C LEU A 21 6.84 1.96 -12.29
N ASN A 22 6.09 0.95 -12.73
CA ASN A 22 6.50 0.10 -13.86
C ASN A 22 6.63 0.92 -15.15
N GLN A 23 5.71 1.86 -15.40
CA GLN A 23 5.78 2.77 -16.55
C GLN A 23 7.05 3.64 -16.51
N LEU A 24 7.34 4.28 -15.38
CA LEU A 24 8.55 5.10 -15.21
C LEU A 24 9.84 4.32 -15.45
N ILE A 25 9.90 3.06 -14.98
CA ILE A 25 11.05 2.18 -15.24
C ILE A 25 11.17 1.85 -16.72
N ALA A 26 10.06 1.56 -17.41
CA ALA A 26 10.05 1.29 -18.84
C ALA A 26 10.49 2.51 -19.66
N ASP A 27 10.08 3.71 -19.24
CA ASP A 27 10.43 4.99 -19.85
C ASP A 27 11.85 5.46 -19.48
N LYS A 28 12.54 4.74 -18.58
CA LYS A 28 13.87 5.07 -18.04
C LYS A 28 13.91 6.38 -17.26
N ASP A 29 12.77 6.86 -16.76
CA ASP A 29 12.70 7.94 -15.79
C ASP A 29 13.00 7.39 -14.37
N LEU A 30 14.27 7.10 -14.15
CA LEU A 30 14.72 6.42 -12.94
C LEU A 30 14.72 7.33 -11.70
N GLU A 31 14.74 8.65 -11.90
CA GLU A 31 14.72 9.61 -10.79
C GLU A 31 13.32 9.66 -10.16
N THR A 32 12.28 9.88 -10.97
CA THR A 32 10.90 9.86 -10.48
C THR A 32 10.47 8.45 -10.06
N ALA A 33 10.95 7.40 -10.75
CA ALA A 33 10.70 6.01 -10.31
C ALA A 33 11.25 5.76 -8.90
N ARG A 34 12.45 6.28 -8.59
CA ARG A 34 13.05 6.16 -7.26
C ARG A 34 12.21 6.91 -6.23
N GLU A 35 11.81 8.15 -6.50
CA GLU A 35 10.97 8.94 -5.59
C GLU A 35 9.64 8.24 -5.28
N LEU A 36 8.95 7.75 -6.31
CA LEU A 36 7.73 6.97 -6.15
C LEU A 36 7.97 5.69 -5.34
N GLN A 37 9.08 4.98 -5.58
CA GLN A 37 9.43 3.80 -4.80
C GLN A 37 9.65 4.13 -3.31
N TYR A 38 10.25 5.27 -2.98
CA TYR A 38 10.38 5.72 -1.59
C TYR A 38 9.02 6.02 -0.96
N ALA A 39 8.11 6.68 -1.69
CA ALA A 39 6.75 6.93 -1.21
C ALA A 39 5.97 5.63 -0.97
N ILE A 40 6.06 4.68 -1.91
CA ILE A 40 5.52 3.32 -1.77
C ILE A 40 6.09 2.63 -0.51
N ASN A 41 7.40 2.73 -0.28
CA ASN A 41 8.04 2.11 0.88
C ASN A 41 7.58 2.76 2.19
N ALA A 42 7.34 4.08 2.22
CA ALA A 42 6.80 4.77 3.37
C ALA A 42 5.38 4.28 3.70
N ILE A 43 4.53 4.06 2.69
CA ILE A 43 3.21 3.45 2.86
C ILE A 43 3.34 2.04 3.44
N ILE A 44 4.22 1.19 2.88
CA ILE A 44 4.42 -0.17 3.37
C ILE A 44 4.89 -0.15 4.83
N GLY A 45 5.82 0.75 5.18
CA GLY A 45 6.26 0.94 6.56
C GLY A 45 5.09 1.26 7.51
N LYS A 46 4.15 2.10 7.08
CA LYS A 46 2.93 2.40 7.84
C LYS A 46 1.99 1.19 7.95
N LEU A 47 1.77 0.46 6.85
CA LEU A 47 0.94 -0.74 6.85
C LEU A 47 1.46 -1.83 7.80
N THR A 48 2.77 -1.86 8.04
CA THR A 48 3.43 -2.81 8.95
C THR A 48 3.61 -2.30 10.38
N SER A 49 3.17 -1.09 10.72
CA SER A 49 3.39 -0.50 12.06
C SER A 49 2.25 -0.72 13.06
N ALA A 50 1.20 -1.42 12.67
CA ALA A 50 0.07 -1.76 13.53
C ALA A 50 0.37 -3.01 14.38
N HIS A 51 -0.39 -3.21 15.46
CA HIS A 51 -0.41 -4.49 16.19
C HIS A 51 -1.12 -5.58 15.37
N GLY A 52 -2.23 -5.23 14.70
CA GLY A 52 -2.90 -6.09 13.74
C GLY A 52 -1.99 -6.51 12.57
N ASN A 53 -2.26 -7.68 11.99
CA ASN A 53 -1.50 -8.15 10.83
C ASN A 53 -1.62 -7.15 9.65
N MET A 54 -0.52 -6.95 8.91
CA MET A 54 -0.47 -6.05 7.74
C MET A 54 -1.63 -6.28 6.76
N TYR A 55 -2.03 -7.53 6.50
CA TYR A 55 -3.16 -7.79 5.60
C TYR A 55 -4.49 -7.35 6.21
N GLY A 56 -4.66 -7.41 7.53
CA GLY A 56 -5.82 -6.82 8.21
C GLY A 56 -5.87 -5.31 8.03
N VAL A 57 -4.72 -4.64 8.17
CA VAL A 57 -4.59 -3.20 7.93
C VAL A 57 -4.95 -2.85 6.49
N ILE A 58 -4.43 -3.60 5.51
CA ILE A 58 -4.75 -3.42 4.08
C ILE A 58 -6.26 -3.55 3.84
N LYS A 59 -6.93 -4.53 4.45
CA LYS A 59 -8.38 -4.70 4.30
C LYS A 59 -9.17 -3.51 4.82
N GLU A 60 -8.79 -2.95 5.97
CA GLU A 60 -9.43 -1.75 6.51
C GLU A 60 -9.11 -0.51 5.67
N VAL A 61 -7.90 -0.39 5.13
CA VAL A 61 -7.54 0.67 4.17
C VAL A 61 -8.41 0.60 2.91
N LEU A 62 -8.62 -0.60 2.36
CA LEU A 62 -9.50 -0.82 1.20
C LEU A 62 -10.96 -0.51 1.50
N LYS A 63 -11.40 -0.76 2.74
CA LYS A 63 -12.72 -0.33 3.19
C LYS A 63 -12.87 1.20 3.19
N ILE A 64 -11.83 1.93 3.61
CA ILE A 64 -11.83 3.41 3.66
C ILE A 64 -11.75 4.00 2.25
N ASN A 65 -10.76 3.59 1.45
CA ASN A 65 -10.47 4.22 0.16
C ASN A 65 -11.39 3.75 -0.96
N GLU A 66 -11.81 2.49 -0.93
CA GLU A 66 -12.50 1.85 -2.06
C GLU A 66 -13.89 1.30 -1.66
N GLY A 67 -14.31 1.46 -0.40
CA GLY A 67 -15.59 0.93 0.09
C GLY A 67 -15.66 -0.60 0.18
N LEU A 68 -14.53 -1.31 0.05
CA LEU A 68 -14.50 -2.77 -0.03
C LEU A 68 -14.49 -3.42 1.37
N THR A 69 -15.56 -4.13 1.71
CA THR A 69 -15.68 -4.87 2.98
C THR A 69 -15.37 -6.36 2.77
N ILE A 70 -14.13 -6.76 3.05
CA ILE A 70 -13.61 -8.12 2.76
C ILE A 70 -13.23 -8.94 4.01
N GLY A 71 -13.92 -8.64 5.12
CA GLY A 71 -13.82 -9.34 6.40
C GLY A 71 -12.48 -9.17 7.12
N SER A 72 -12.30 -9.87 8.23
CA SER A 72 -11.02 -9.89 8.96
C SER A 72 -10.01 -10.87 8.35
N VAL A 73 -8.81 -10.93 8.91
CA VAL A 73 -7.84 -11.99 8.63
C VAL A 73 -8.25 -13.29 9.31
N ARG A 74 -7.83 -14.43 8.76
CA ARG A 74 -8.08 -15.74 9.35
C ARG A 74 -7.05 -16.01 10.45
N SER A 75 -7.49 -16.56 11.58
CA SER A 75 -6.61 -17.11 12.62
C SER A 75 -5.57 -18.07 12.00
N PRO A 76 -4.28 -18.02 12.41
CA PRO A 76 -3.74 -17.37 13.60
C PRO A 76 -3.31 -15.90 13.42
N LEU A 77 -3.63 -15.26 12.28
CA LEU A 77 -3.25 -13.85 12.06
C LEU A 77 -4.02 -12.92 13.00
N THR A 78 -3.29 -12.01 13.64
CA THR A 78 -3.85 -11.03 14.57
C THR A 78 -4.79 -10.07 13.83
N PRO A 79 -6.07 -9.96 14.25
CA PRO A 79 -7.00 -9.00 13.67
C PRO A 79 -6.62 -7.55 14.05
N VAL A 80 -7.05 -6.60 13.23
CA VAL A 80 -6.97 -5.16 13.52
C VAL A 80 -7.96 -4.83 14.64
N THR A 81 -7.54 -4.01 15.60
CA THR A 81 -8.38 -3.51 16.70
C THR A 81 -8.60 -2.00 16.58
N GLU A 82 -9.39 -1.41 17.48
CA GLU A 82 -9.58 0.06 17.50
C GLU A 82 -8.29 0.83 17.82
N GLU A 83 -7.33 0.21 18.52
CA GLU A 83 -6.02 0.82 18.79
C GLU A 83 -5.19 1.01 17.52
N ASP A 84 -5.42 0.18 16.50
CA ASP A 84 -4.75 0.27 15.20
C ASP A 84 -5.40 1.32 14.26
N ARG A 85 -6.59 1.85 14.61
CA ARG A 85 -7.37 2.78 13.76
C ARG A 85 -6.54 3.98 13.29
N PRO A 86 -5.74 4.66 14.12
CA PRO A 86 -4.91 5.78 13.66
C PRO A 86 -3.88 5.38 12.60
N VAL A 87 -3.33 4.16 12.68
CA VAL A 87 -2.38 3.63 11.70
C VAL A 87 -3.08 3.36 10.36
N VAL A 88 -4.28 2.75 10.41
CA VAL A 88 -5.10 2.48 9.22
C VAL A 88 -5.46 3.78 8.51
N GLU A 89 -5.98 4.77 9.23
CA GLU A 89 -6.40 6.06 8.65
C GLU A 89 -5.21 6.82 8.05
N ALA A 90 -4.07 6.82 8.75
CA ALA A 90 -2.84 7.43 8.24
C ALA A 90 -2.33 6.73 6.98
N ALA A 91 -2.37 5.39 6.91
CA ALA A 91 -1.99 4.65 5.71
C ALA A 91 -2.95 4.96 4.55
N ALA A 92 -4.25 5.00 4.80
CA ALA A 92 -5.26 5.31 3.79
C ALA A 92 -5.09 6.73 3.22
N ALA A 93 -4.83 7.72 4.08
CA ALA A 93 -4.54 9.09 3.67
C ALA A 93 -3.25 9.19 2.84
N LEU A 94 -2.16 8.58 3.33
CA LEU A 94 -0.87 8.61 2.64
C LEU A 94 -0.94 7.98 1.24
N ILE A 95 -1.76 6.93 1.06
CA ILE A 95 -2.02 6.35 -0.26
C ILE A 95 -2.70 7.36 -1.19
N ARG A 96 -3.74 8.06 -0.73
CA ARG A 96 -4.46 9.07 -1.54
C ARG A 96 -3.53 10.23 -1.92
N GLU A 97 -2.79 10.77 -0.95
CA GLU A 97 -1.82 11.84 -1.17
C GLU A 97 -0.73 11.41 -2.17
N THR A 98 -0.22 10.18 -2.07
CA THR A 98 0.76 9.67 -3.02
C THR A 98 0.17 9.50 -4.42
N LYS A 99 -1.10 9.06 -4.52
CA LYS A 99 -1.80 9.00 -5.81
C LYS A 99 -1.91 10.41 -6.42
N GLU A 100 -2.30 11.41 -5.65
CA GLU A 100 -2.40 12.82 -6.12
C GLU A 100 -1.05 13.40 -6.59
N CYS A 101 0.06 13.01 -5.96
CA CYS A 101 1.39 13.51 -6.33
C CYS A 101 1.97 12.87 -7.61
N PHE A 102 1.62 11.62 -7.93
CA PHE A 102 2.33 10.84 -8.95
C PHE A 102 1.47 10.38 -10.14
N LEU A 103 0.15 10.46 -10.04
CA LEU A 103 -0.79 10.07 -11.09
C LEU A 103 -1.36 11.32 -11.79
#